data_AF-A0A5C9ELW4-F1
#
_entry.id   AF-A0A5C9ELW4-F1
#
_cell.length_a   1.000
_cell.length_b   1.000
_cell.length_c   1.000
_cell.angle_alpha   90.00
_cell.angle_beta   90.00
_cell.angle_gamma   90.00
#
_symmetry.space_group_name_H-M   'P 1'
#
loop_
_entity.id
_entity.type
_entity.pdbx_description
1 polymer ?
#
loop_
_entity_poly.entity_id
_entity_poly.type
_entity_poly.pdbx_seq_one_letter_code
_entity_poly.pdbx_strand_id
1 'polypeptide(L)'
;MIDISLYEFLLTILVSFFCGFIIGIERTRVSAQYGARDHIFFSIISTSLIILYEDFFSKEGLFLIIIIFACMVIFLLIGSIYRLFHTDNPGYTTTLSMLLSMITGILSYYNYFLAIFIATLFLIILATKKQFYKIKKLKSIEWTGTIEFIAIVVLLYILIPADIIIAGINLRNIVIIFITILAIKYFSYFILKSSAENNLYYISFLGGFAHSEATTLELAKVGASSSSVWLVIQTMLIRMLFILLLGAIDLFWLFLLPIIMTTSIGIIGSFMILQDKQTSFELESIENPLSLRGAFLFTGTYLLAVFVTLGLETLTIQLFTLDIYWYYIIAFLIGLLSGGASSLFTATAFGILVNAGNALIMLTIGLSAATINKLFYSIRYLNKEKNKKKYTLHLFFYIFITISILAISTWISIVLFGLSVF
;
A
#
# COMPACT_ATOMS: atom_id res chain seq x y z
N MET A 1 28.24 -31.35 -1.34
CA MET A 1 27.19 -31.71 -0.37
C MET A 1 26.75 -30.40 0.26
N ILE A 2 25.79 -29.72 -0.38
CA ILE A 2 25.28 -28.44 0.12
C ILE A 2 24.09 -28.82 0.98
N ASP A 3 24.22 -28.64 2.30
CA ASP A 3 23.06 -28.67 3.19
C ASP A 3 22.17 -27.49 2.80
N ILE A 4 21.09 -27.75 2.07
CA ILE A 4 19.98 -26.79 2.01
C ILE A 4 19.53 -26.61 3.45
N SER A 5 19.72 -25.41 3.99
CA SER A 5 19.20 -25.11 5.32
C SER A 5 17.70 -25.39 5.30
N LEU A 6 17.16 -26.03 6.35
CA LEU A 6 15.71 -26.32 6.46
C LEU A 6 14.84 -25.10 6.07
N TYR A 7 15.35 -23.91 6.34
CA TYR A 7 14.80 -22.62 5.94
C TYR A 7 14.66 -22.45 4.42
N GLU A 8 15.72 -22.67 3.63
CA GLU A 8 15.70 -22.52 2.17
C GLU A 8 14.77 -23.53 1.50
N PHE A 9 14.74 -24.77 2.01
CA PHE A 9 13.81 -25.79 1.56
C PHE A 9 12.35 -25.36 1.81
N LEU A 10 12.04 -24.94 3.03
CA LEU A 10 10.70 -24.46 3.40
C LEU A 10 10.30 -23.22 2.60
N LEU A 11 11.22 -22.28 2.40
CA LEU A 11 10.98 -21.06 1.64
C LEU A 11 10.68 -21.37 0.17
N THR A 12 11.44 -22.27 -0.44
CA THR A 12 11.25 -22.69 -1.84
C THR A 12 9.89 -23.36 -2.06
N ILE A 13 9.49 -24.25 -1.14
CA ILE A 13 8.17 -24.90 -1.18
C ILE A 13 7.05 -23.88 -0.92
N LEU A 14 7.22 -22.95 0.03
CA LEU A 14 6.24 -21.90 0.30
C LEU A 14 6.05 -20.97 -0.90
N VAL A 15 7.14 -20.53 -1.55
CA VAL A 15 7.04 -19.68 -2.74
C VAL A 15 6.33 -20.40 -3.87
N SER A 16 6.65 -21.67 -4.09
CA SER A 16 5.96 -22.49 -5.08
C SER A 16 4.46 -22.65 -4.78
N PHE A 17 4.11 -22.90 -3.52
CA PHE A 17 2.72 -22.92 -3.06
C PHE A 17 2.01 -21.61 -3.43
N PHE A 18 2.59 -20.46 -3.07
CA PHE A 18 1.97 -19.17 -3.32
C PHE A 18 1.91 -18.82 -4.82
N CYS A 19 2.92 -19.16 -5.62
CA CYS A 19 2.89 -18.96 -7.07
C CYS A 19 1.76 -19.77 -7.72
N GLY A 20 1.64 -21.05 -7.38
CA GLY A 20 0.54 -21.89 -7.86
C GLY A 20 -0.83 -21.41 -7.36
N PHE A 21 -0.91 -20.97 -6.11
CA PHE A 21 -2.13 -20.38 -5.54
C PHE A 21 -2.56 -19.12 -6.29
N ILE A 22 -1.63 -18.18 -6.54
CA ILE A 22 -1.87 -16.92 -7.26
C ILE A 22 -2.40 -17.18 -8.66
N ILE A 23 -1.79 -18.11 -9.41
CA ILE A 23 -2.25 -18.45 -10.76
C ILE A 23 -3.63 -19.12 -10.70
N GLY A 24 -3.84 -20.02 -9.74
CA GLY A 24 -5.04 -20.83 -9.64
C GLY A 24 -6.25 -20.13 -9.00
N ILE A 25 -6.07 -19.04 -8.24
CA ILE A 25 -7.19 -18.31 -7.61
C ILE A 25 -8.11 -17.70 -8.68
N GLU A 26 -7.55 -17.14 -9.75
CA GLU A 26 -8.33 -16.61 -10.86
C GLU A 26 -9.03 -17.74 -11.62
N ARG A 27 -8.40 -18.92 -11.74
CA ARG A 27 -9.06 -20.08 -12.34
C ARG A 27 -10.24 -20.58 -11.51
N THR A 28 -10.11 -20.61 -10.19
CA THR A 28 -11.20 -20.97 -9.25
C THR A 28 -12.39 -20.03 -9.39
N ARG A 29 -12.12 -18.73 -9.52
CA ARG A 29 -13.13 -17.68 -9.73
C ARG A 29 -13.85 -17.81 -11.08
N VAL A 30 -13.18 -18.37 -12.09
CA VAL A 30 -13.65 -18.40 -13.49
C VAL A 30 -14.29 -19.72 -13.89
N SER A 31 -13.85 -20.83 -13.33
CA SER A 31 -14.28 -22.20 -13.65
C SER A 31 -14.30 -23.05 -12.39
N ALA A 32 -15.38 -23.79 -12.14
CA ALA A 32 -15.54 -24.60 -10.93
C ALA A 32 -14.76 -25.94 -10.93
N GLN A 33 -14.14 -26.33 -12.04
CA GLN A 33 -13.53 -27.66 -12.19
C GLN A 33 -12.03 -27.74 -11.86
N TYR A 34 -11.26 -26.70 -12.17
CA TYR A 34 -9.83 -26.64 -11.85
C TYR A 34 -9.52 -25.32 -11.16
N GLY A 35 -9.01 -25.43 -9.94
CA GLY A 35 -8.89 -24.30 -9.02
C GLY A 35 -7.49 -24.10 -8.47
N ALA A 36 -7.41 -23.31 -7.41
CA ALA A 36 -6.17 -22.98 -6.72
C ALA A 36 -5.44 -24.23 -6.25
N ARG A 37 -6.20 -25.22 -5.76
CA ARG A 37 -5.66 -26.52 -5.32
C ARG A 37 -4.83 -27.21 -6.39
N ASP A 38 -5.35 -27.30 -7.62
CA ASP A 38 -4.65 -28.02 -8.70
C ASP A 38 -3.38 -27.28 -9.12
N HIS A 39 -3.45 -25.94 -9.22
CA HIS A 39 -2.28 -25.14 -9.58
C HIS A 39 -1.20 -25.20 -8.49
N ILE A 40 -1.58 -25.16 -7.22
CA ILE A 40 -0.68 -25.41 -6.08
C ILE A 40 0.01 -26.77 -6.26
N PHE A 41 -0.75 -27.84 -6.54
CA PHE A 41 -0.16 -29.17 -6.71
C PHE A 41 0.85 -29.22 -7.86
N PHE A 42 0.48 -28.68 -9.03
CA PHE A 42 1.39 -28.67 -10.18
C PHE A 42 2.66 -27.87 -9.90
N SER A 43 2.57 -26.74 -9.19
CA SER A 43 3.73 -25.95 -8.80
C SER A 43 4.61 -26.71 -7.81
N ILE A 44 4.04 -27.23 -6.72
CA ILE A 44 4.79 -27.94 -5.68
C ILE A 44 5.44 -29.20 -6.22
N ILE A 45 4.71 -30.02 -6.99
CA ILE A 45 5.27 -31.23 -7.62
C ILE A 45 6.47 -30.85 -8.49
N SER A 46 6.35 -29.80 -9.28
CA SER A 46 7.46 -29.34 -10.14
C SER A 46 8.66 -28.88 -9.32
N THR A 47 8.45 -28.17 -8.22
CA THR A 47 9.53 -27.77 -7.29
C THR A 47 10.17 -28.97 -6.61
N SER A 48 9.36 -29.91 -6.11
CA SER A 48 9.84 -31.12 -5.44
C SER A 48 10.64 -32.01 -6.39
N LEU A 49 10.24 -32.12 -7.66
CA LEU A 49 11.00 -32.88 -8.67
C LEU A 49 12.38 -32.26 -8.95
N ILE A 50 12.48 -30.94 -8.97
CA ILE A 50 13.75 -30.24 -9.17
C ILE A 50 14.66 -30.36 -7.93
N ILE A 51 14.10 -30.25 -6.73
CA ILE A 51 14.85 -30.52 -5.49
C ILE A 51 15.39 -31.96 -5.49
N LEU A 52 14.53 -32.94 -5.84
CA LEU A 52 14.95 -34.33 -5.95
C LEU A 52 16.06 -34.53 -7.01
N TYR A 53 15.96 -33.82 -8.14
CA TYR A 53 16.97 -33.87 -9.20
C TYR A 53 18.34 -33.40 -8.73
N GLU A 54 18.40 -32.20 -8.15
CA GLU A 54 19.65 -31.52 -7.82
C GLU A 54 20.32 -32.14 -6.57
N ASP A 55 19.54 -32.60 -5.59
CA ASP A 55 20.08 -33.04 -4.30
C ASP A 55 20.25 -34.56 -4.18
N PHE A 56 19.44 -35.36 -4.89
CA PHE A 56 19.33 -36.80 -4.64
C PHE A 56 19.62 -37.69 -5.85
N PHE A 57 19.44 -37.22 -7.08
CA PHE A 57 19.57 -38.06 -8.28
C PHE A 57 20.89 -37.83 -9.05
N SER A 58 21.48 -38.92 -9.52
CA SER A 58 22.56 -38.90 -10.52
C SER A 58 22.00 -38.60 -11.92
N LYS A 59 22.87 -38.49 -12.94
CA LYS A 59 22.47 -38.26 -14.36
C LYS A 59 21.39 -39.24 -14.87
N GLU A 60 21.26 -40.42 -14.26
CA GLU A 60 20.25 -41.42 -14.60
C GLU A 60 18.83 -41.04 -14.14
N GLY A 61 18.70 -40.27 -13.05
CA GLY A 61 17.40 -39.80 -12.54
C GLY A 61 16.76 -38.68 -13.38
N LEU A 62 17.56 -37.98 -14.19
CA LEU A 62 17.07 -36.97 -15.14
C LEU A 62 16.02 -37.57 -16.10
N PHE A 63 16.22 -38.81 -16.54
CA PHE A 63 15.27 -39.48 -17.43
C PHE A 63 13.91 -39.72 -16.77
N LEU A 64 13.91 -40.13 -15.49
CA LEU A 64 12.68 -40.30 -14.71
C LEU A 64 11.91 -38.98 -14.57
N ILE A 65 12.63 -37.89 -14.27
CA ILE A 65 12.04 -36.55 -14.11
C ILE A 65 11.45 -36.05 -15.43
N ILE A 66 12.15 -36.23 -16.54
CA ILE A 66 11.64 -35.90 -17.88
C ILE A 66 10.37 -36.71 -18.18
N ILE A 67 10.34 -38.00 -17.87
CA ILE A 67 9.14 -38.84 -18.04
C ILE A 67 7.96 -38.28 -17.22
N ILE A 68 8.18 -37.95 -15.94
CA ILE A 68 7.12 -37.42 -15.08
C ILE A 68 6.58 -36.10 -15.64
N PHE A 69 7.46 -35.16 -16.02
CA PHE A 69 7.04 -33.91 -16.64
C PHE A 69 6.30 -34.15 -17.97
N ALA A 70 6.79 -35.05 -18.82
CA ALA A 70 6.15 -35.40 -20.08
C ALA A 70 4.75 -36.00 -19.82
N CYS A 71 4.60 -36.90 -18.85
CA CYS A 71 3.32 -37.46 -18.45
C CYS A 71 2.36 -36.38 -17.94
N MET A 72 2.83 -35.42 -17.14
CA MET A 72 2.02 -34.29 -16.67
C MET A 72 1.53 -33.43 -17.85
N VAL A 73 2.41 -33.11 -18.80
CA VAL A 73 2.04 -32.33 -19.99
C VAL A 73 1.06 -33.11 -20.87
N ILE A 74 1.30 -34.39 -21.12
CA ILE A 74 0.42 -35.27 -21.89
C ILE A 74 -0.96 -35.36 -21.22
N PHE A 75 -1.02 -35.51 -19.90
CA PHE A 75 -2.27 -35.51 -19.14
C PHE A 75 -3.07 -34.21 -19.35
N LEU A 76 -2.40 -33.06 -19.29
CA LEU A 76 -3.04 -31.75 -19.56
C LEU A 76 -3.52 -31.62 -21.02
N LEU A 77 -2.77 -32.15 -21.98
CA LEU A 77 -3.13 -32.13 -23.39
C LEU A 77 -4.32 -33.05 -23.69
N ILE A 78 -4.33 -34.27 -23.14
CA ILE A 78 -5.47 -35.20 -23.27
C ILE A 78 -6.73 -34.54 -22.71
N GLY A 79 -6.63 -33.93 -21.51
CA GLY A 79 -7.75 -33.19 -20.93
C GLY A 79 -8.21 -32.02 -21.80
N SER A 80 -7.30 -31.29 -22.44
CA SER A 80 -7.64 -30.21 -23.38
C SER A 80 -8.29 -30.72 -24.66
N ILE A 81 -7.79 -31.81 -25.24
CA ILE A 81 -8.30 -32.42 -26.48
C ILE A 81 -9.69 -33.00 -26.24
N TYR A 82 -9.87 -33.75 -25.16
CA TYR A 82 -11.18 -34.29 -24.77
C TYR A 82 -12.23 -33.17 -24.72
N ARG A 83 -11.88 -32.04 -24.10
CA ARG A 83 -12.76 -30.87 -23.98
C ARG A 83 -13.03 -30.15 -25.28
N LEU A 84 -12.06 -30.08 -26.18
CA LEU A 84 -12.26 -29.51 -27.51
C LEU A 84 -13.37 -30.24 -28.28
N PHE A 85 -13.49 -31.55 -28.09
CA PHE A 85 -14.49 -32.37 -28.79
C PHE A 85 -15.80 -32.59 -28.01
N HIS A 86 -15.82 -32.39 -26.70
CA HIS A 86 -16.97 -32.73 -25.85
C HIS A 86 -17.57 -31.54 -25.07
N THR A 87 -16.98 -30.34 -25.13
CA THR A 87 -17.47 -29.16 -24.40
C THR A 87 -17.38 -27.89 -25.23
N ASP A 88 -18.32 -26.95 -25.05
CA ASP A 88 -18.33 -25.65 -25.75
C ASP A 88 -17.14 -24.74 -25.40
N ASN A 89 -16.36 -25.09 -24.36
CA ASN A 89 -15.17 -24.35 -23.96
C ASN A 89 -13.95 -25.27 -23.92
N PRO A 90 -13.07 -25.23 -24.95
CA PRO A 90 -11.87 -26.06 -25.01
C PRO A 90 -10.88 -25.72 -23.89
N GLY A 91 -11.01 -24.52 -23.31
CA GLY A 91 -10.23 -23.89 -22.24
C GLY A 91 -8.77 -24.30 -22.17
N TYR A 92 -8.12 -23.99 -23.29
CA TYR A 92 -6.71 -23.73 -23.46
C TYR A 92 -6.11 -22.85 -22.35
N THR A 93 -6.87 -21.92 -21.76
CA THR A 93 -6.35 -21.08 -20.67
C THR A 93 -6.12 -21.84 -19.38
N THR A 94 -6.88 -22.90 -19.10
CA THR A 94 -6.64 -23.76 -17.93
C THR A 94 -5.37 -24.58 -18.13
N THR A 95 -5.19 -25.13 -19.33
CA THR A 95 -3.99 -25.89 -19.69
C THR A 95 -2.76 -24.99 -19.64
N LEU A 96 -2.84 -23.77 -20.20
CA LEU A 96 -1.75 -22.80 -20.16
C LEU A 96 -1.43 -22.34 -18.73
N SER A 97 -2.44 -22.12 -17.89
CA SER A 97 -2.22 -21.71 -16.50
C SER A 97 -1.63 -22.83 -15.65
N MET A 98 -1.98 -24.09 -15.91
CA MET A 98 -1.33 -25.23 -15.23
C MET A 98 0.11 -25.43 -15.69
N LEU A 99 0.39 -25.30 -16.99
CA LEU A 99 1.77 -25.32 -17.50
C LEU A 99 2.59 -24.19 -16.88
N LEU A 100 2.01 -23.00 -16.74
CA LEU A 100 2.71 -21.91 -16.08
C LEU A 100 2.94 -22.18 -14.60
N SER A 101 1.99 -22.80 -13.90
CA SER A 101 2.17 -23.24 -12.52
C SER A 101 3.36 -24.18 -12.38
N MET A 102 3.55 -25.10 -13.33
CA MET A 102 4.73 -25.98 -13.37
C MET A 102 6.02 -25.18 -13.55
N ILE A 103 6.03 -24.24 -14.51
CA ILE A 103 7.19 -23.39 -14.79
C ILE A 103 7.56 -22.55 -13.57
N THR A 104 6.58 -21.92 -12.91
CA THR A 104 6.84 -21.14 -11.68
C THR A 104 7.29 -22.03 -10.53
N GLY A 105 6.83 -23.28 -10.47
CA GLY A 105 7.33 -24.28 -9.52
C GLY A 105 8.81 -24.59 -9.73
N ILE A 106 9.24 -24.82 -10.98
CA ILE A 106 10.67 -25.01 -11.31
C ILE A 106 11.48 -23.76 -10.95
N LEU A 107 10.98 -22.59 -11.33
CA LEU A 107 11.66 -21.31 -11.06
C LEU A 107 11.74 -20.99 -9.58
N SER A 108 10.81 -21.49 -8.75
CA SER A 108 10.84 -21.24 -7.31
C SER A 108 12.12 -21.78 -6.67
N TYR A 109 12.71 -22.84 -7.23
CA TYR A 109 13.99 -23.39 -6.80
C TYR A 109 15.19 -22.55 -7.28
N TYR A 110 15.26 -22.26 -8.58
CA TYR A 110 16.43 -21.56 -9.16
C TYR A 110 16.45 -20.04 -8.86
N ASN A 111 15.29 -19.40 -8.83
CA ASN A 111 15.13 -17.98 -8.56
C ASN A 111 13.69 -17.66 -8.14
N TYR A 112 13.45 -17.69 -6.83
CA TYR A 112 12.12 -17.45 -6.26
C TYR A 112 11.55 -16.06 -6.59
N PHE A 113 12.39 -15.03 -6.78
CA PHE A 113 11.94 -13.70 -7.21
C PHE A 113 11.34 -13.72 -8.62
N LEU A 114 11.99 -14.41 -9.56
CA LEU A 114 11.51 -14.55 -10.93
C LEU A 114 10.21 -15.36 -11.00
N ALA A 115 10.09 -16.41 -10.16
CA ALA A 115 8.86 -17.19 -10.04
C ALA A 115 7.66 -16.33 -9.62
N ILE A 116 7.84 -15.51 -8.58
CA ILE A 116 6.80 -14.60 -8.07
C ILE A 116 6.42 -13.56 -9.13
N PHE A 117 7.41 -13.00 -9.84
CA PHE A 117 7.18 -12.03 -10.91
C PHE A 117 6.32 -12.63 -12.04
N ILE A 118 6.69 -13.79 -12.56
CA ILE A 118 5.97 -14.45 -13.67
C ILE A 118 4.55 -14.87 -13.24
N ALA A 119 4.40 -15.45 -12.05
CA ALA A 119 3.09 -15.83 -11.51
C ALA A 119 2.16 -14.62 -11.42
N THR A 120 2.68 -13.49 -10.94
CA THR A 120 1.91 -12.25 -10.79
C THR A 120 1.59 -11.62 -12.14
N LEU A 121 2.56 -11.52 -13.06
CA LEU A 121 2.35 -10.98 -14.40
C LEU A 121 1.26 -11.77 -15.14
N PHE A 122 1.26 -13.09 -15.00
CA PHE A 122 0.26 -13.92 -15.64
C PHE A 122 -1.12 -13.84 -14.98
N LEU A 123 -1.19 -13.66 -13.66
CA LEU A 123 -2.44 -13.33 -12.99
C LEU A 123 -3.06 -12.06 -13.59
N ILE A 124 -2.25 -11.01 -13.85
CA ILE A 124 -2.72 -9.77 -14.50
C ILE A 124 -3.31 -10.07 -15.88
N ILE A 125 -2.61 -10.85 -16.71
CA ILE A 125 -3.07 -11.23 -18.05
C ILE A 125 -4.37 -12.04 -17.99
N LEU A 126 -4.46 -13.02 -17.09
CA LEU A 126 -5.66 -13.85 -16.94
C LEU A 126 -6.86 -13.05 -16.45
N ALA A 127 -6.64 -12.13 -15.52
CA ALA A 127 -7.72 -11.35 -14.95
C ALA A 127 -8.23 -10.25 -15.91
N THR A 128 -7.38 -9.72 -16.78
CA THR A 128 -7.78 -8.73 -17.79
C THR A 128 -8.59 -9.37 -18.94
N LYS A 129 -8.35 -10.65 -19.28
CA LYS A 129 -9.06 -11.37 -20.35
C LYS A 129 -10.60 -11.37 -20.21
N LYS A 130 -11.14 -11.36 -18.99
CA LYS A 130 -12.59 -11.37 -18.74
C LYS A 130 -13.24 -9.98 -18.73
N GLN A 131 -12.46 -8.89 -18.63
CA GLN A 131 -12.99 -7.53 -18.70
C GLN A 131 -13.59 -7.21 -20.08
N PHE A 132 -13.12 -7.88 -21.13
CA PHE A 132 -13.71 -7.78 -22.48
C PHE A 132 -15.09 -8.44 -22.62
N TYR A 133 -15.43 -9.43 -21.79
CA TYR A 133 -16.70 -10.19 -21.92
C TYR A 133 -17.70 -9.97 -20.78
N LYS A 134 -17.26 -9.53 -19.59
CA LYS A 134 -18.10 -9.35 -18.40
C LYS A 134 -18.40 -7.88 -18.06
N ILE A 135 -18.67 -7.05 -19.06
CA ILE A 135 -19.32 -5.73 -18.91
C ILE A 135 -20.79 -5.93 -18.54
N LYS A 136 -21.14 -6.71 -17.49
CA LYS A 136 -22.56 -6.79 -17.10
C LYS A 136 -22.95 -6.92 -15.64
N LYS A 137 -22.21 -7.55 -14.69
CA LYS A 137 -22.76 -7.71 -13.31
C LYS A 137 -21.78 -7.74 -12.10
N LEU A 138 -20.55 -7.24 -12.24
CA LEU A 138 -19.74 -6.70 -11.13
C LEU A 138 -19.22 -5.35 -11.63
N LYS A 139 -19.17 -4.28 -10.80
CA LYS A 139 -18.48 -3.06 -11.24
C LYS A 139 -17.00 -3.44 -11.41
N SER A 140 -16.54 -3.48 -12.66
CA SER A 140 -15.20 -3.89 -13.08
C SER A 140 -14.07 -3.23 -12.29
N ILE A 141 -14.31 -2.02 -11.76
CA ILE A 141 -13.34 -1.15 -11.09
C ILE A 141 -12.68 -1.75 -9.83
N GLU A 142 -13.38 -2.57 -9.05
CA GLU A 142 -12.88 -3.05 -7.74
C GLU A 142 -11.89 -4.20 -7.92
N TRP A 143 -12.22 -5.15 -8.79
CA TRP A 143 -11.34 -6.27 -9.12
C TRP A 143 -10.09 -5.82 -9.86
N THR A 144 -10.22 -4.89 -10.81
CA THR A 144 -9.06 -4.29 -11.49
C THR A 144 -8.12 -3.64 -10.46
N GLY A 145 -8.66 -2.87 -9.51
CA GLY A 145 -7.86 -2.22 -8.47
C GLY A 145 -7.10 -3.20 -7.59
N THR A 146 -7.73 -4.30 -7.15
CA THR A 146 -7.03 -5.34 -6.36
C THR A 146 -5.85 -5.94 -7.13
N ILE A 147 -6.02 -6.22 -8.42
CA ILE A 147 -4.97 -6.80 -9.27
C ILE A 147 -3.88 -5.77 -9.56
N GLU A 148 -4.25 -4.52 -9.84
CA GLU A 148 -3.30 -3.40 -9.99
C GLU A 148 -2.47 -3.21 -8.72
N PHE A 149 -3.06 -3.34 -7.53
CA PHE A 149 -2.32 -3.26 -6.27
C PHE A 149 -1.34 -4.42 -6.10
N ILE A 150 -1.77 -5.66 -6.32
CA ILE A 150 -0.85 -6.82 -6.26
C ILE A 150 0.28 -6.64 -7.28
N ALA A 151 -0.05 -6.21 -8.50
CA ALA A 151 0.93 -5.92 -9.53
C ALA A 151 1.94 -4.85 -9.09
N ILE A 152 1.48 -3.69 -8.61
CA ILE A 152 2.35 -2.60 -8.16
C ILE A 152 3.25 -3.05 -7.01
N VAL A 153 2.70 -3.76 -6.03
CA VAL A 153 3.46 -4.24 -4.86
C VAL A 153 4.55 -5.22 -5.28
N VAL A 154 4.21 -6.22 -6.10
CA VAL A 154 5.16 -7.24 -6.55
C VAL A 154 6.19 -6.64 -7.50
N LEU A 155 5.76 -5.83 -8.47
CA LEU A 155 6.64 -5.17 -9.42
C LEU A 155 7.62 -4.27 -8.70
N LEU A 156 7.15 -3.32 -7.88
CA LEU A 156 8.04 -2.37 -7.21
C LEU A 156 8.99 -3.05 -6.21
N TYR A 157 8.52 -4.04 -5.46
CA TYR A 157 9.35 -4.71 -4.45
C TYR A 157 10.45 -5.60 -5.06
N ILE A 158 10.18 -6.21 -6.21
CA ILE A 158 11.10 -7.15 -6.88
C ILE A 158 12.01 -6.43 -7.89
N LEU A 159 11.49 -5.43 -8.62
CA LEU A 159 12.27 -4.71 -9.65
C LEU A 159 13.33 -3.78 -9.04
N ILE A 160 13.22 -3.42 -7.77
CA ILE A 160 14.16 -2.52 -7.11
C ILE A 160 15.12 -3.35 -6.26
N PRO A 161 16.39 -3.50 -6.69
CA PRO A 161 17.42 -4.21 -5.94
C PRO A 161 17.58 -3.64 -4.53
N ALA A 162 17.93 -4.52 -3.59
CA ALA A 162 17.98 -4.18 -2.16
C ALA A 162 19.14 -3.24 -1.78
N ASP A 163 20.11 -3.14 -2.65
CA ASP A 163 21.39 -2.45 -2.49
C ASP A 163 21.47 -1.13 -3.26
N ILE A 164 20.40 -0.69 -3.93
CA ILE A 164 20.39 0.63 -4.56
C ILE A 164 20.33 1.73 -3.49
N ILE A 165 21.48 2.39 -3.33
CA ILE A 165 21.64 3.62 -2.57
C ILE A 165 21.89 4.75 -3.57
N ILE A 166 21.00 5.75 -3.59
CA ILE A 166 21.13 6.93 -4.43
C ILE A 166 21.21 8.13 -3.49
N ALA A 167 22.34 8.84 -3.52
CA ALA A 167 22.63 9.97 -2.62
C ALA A 167 22.27 9.59 -1.17
N GLY A 168 23.03 8.69 -0.54
CA GLY A 168 22.82 8.29 0.87
C GLY A 168 21.51 7.56 1.21
N ILE A 169 20.50 7.58 0.34
CA ILE A 169 19.14 7.09 0.61
C ILE A 169 18.95 5.71 -0.01
N ASN A 170 18.49 4.77 0.81
CA ASN A 170 18.13 3.44 0.35
C ASN A 170 16.78 3.47 -0.38
N LEU A 171 16.80 3.18 -1.69
CA LEU A 171 15.61 3.22 -2.54
C LEU A 171 14.57 2.16 -2.14
N ARG A 172 15.00 1.03 -1.59
CA ARG A 172 14.09 -0.03 -1.14
C ARG A 172 13.28 0.37 0.08
N ASN A 173 13.85 1.17 0.98
CA ASN A 173 13.10 1.68 2.14
C ASN A 173 11.94 2.58 1.69
N ILE A 174 12.19 3.45 0.70
CA ILE A 174 11.14 4.28 0.08
C ILE A 174 10.03 3.41 -0.50
N VAL A 175 10.39 2.35 -1.21
CA VAL A 175 9.42 1.42 -1.83
C VAL A 175 8.59 0.69 -0.79
N ILE A 176 9.21 0.21 0.30
CA ILE A 176 8.52 -0.47 1.39
C ILE A 176 7.52 0.48 2.07
N ILE A 177 7.92 1.73 2.34
CA ILE A 177 7.02 2.75 2.87
C ILE A 177 5.85 2.97 1.91
N PHE A 178 6.14 3.12 0.62
CA PHE A 178 5.13 3.34 -0.41
C PHE A 178 4.10 2.19 -0.49
N ILE A 179 4.59 0.94 -0.53
CA ILE A 179 3.76 -0.28 -0.51
C ILE A 179 2.88 -0.32 0.74
N THR A 180 3.46 0.00 1.90
CA THR A 180 2.72 -0.02 3.17
C THR A 180 1.58 0.98 3.16
N ILE A 181 1.83 2.18 2.64
CA ILE A 181 0.76 3.17 2.56
C ILE A 181 -0.32 2.67 1.59
N LEU A 182 0.03 2.18 0.41
CA LEU A 182 -0.96 1.59 -0.50
C LEU A 182 -1.78 0.47 0.14
N ALA A 183 -1.14 -0.40 0.93
CA ALA A 183 -1.80 -1.50 1.64
C ALA A 183 -2.80 -0.98 2.67
N ILE A 184 -2.39 -0.03 3.53
CA ILE A 184 -3.27 0.62 4.51
C ILE A 184 -4.46 1.23 3.77
N LYS A 185 -4.23 1.95 2.67
CA LYS A 185 -5.30 2.59 1.91
C LYS A 185 -6.30 1.59 1.34
N TYR A 186 -5.79 0.51 0.77
CA TYR A 186 -6.58 -0.57 0.20
C TYR A 186 -7.47 -1.22 1.25
N PHE A 187 -6.88 -1.69 2.35
CA PHE A 187 -7.65 -2.35 3.41
C PHE A 187 -8.67 -1.40 4.05
N SER A 188 -8.31 -0.15 4.31
CA SER A 188 -9.26 0.83 4.83
C SER A 188 -10.44 1.08 3.90
N TYR A 189 -10.22 1.12 2.58
CA TYR A 189 -11.31 1.21 1.60
C TYR A 189 -12.22 -0.03 1.60
N PHE A 190 -11.64 -1.23 1.63
CA PHE A 190 -12.42 -2.47 1.66
C PHE A 190 -13.23 -2.63 2.94
N ILE A 191 -12.63 -2.32 4.10
CA ILE A 191 -13.35 -2.34 5.40
C ILE A 191 -14.50 -1.34 5.36
N LEU A 192 -14.24 -0.13 4.85
CA LEU A 192 -15.25 0.92 4.73
C LEU A 192 -16.42 0.51 3.83
N LYS A 193 -16.13 -0.16 2.70
CA LYS A 193 -17.16 -0.64 1.76
C LYS A 193 -17.91 -1.86 2.28
N SER A 194 -17.23 -2.72 3.04
CA SER A 194 -17.81 -3.93 3.64
C SER A 194 -18.58 -3.65 4.93
N SER A 195 -18.40 -2.47 5.54
CA SER A 195 -19.16 -2.06 6.72
C SER A 195 -20.62 -1.86 6.34
N ALA A 196 -21.51 -2.67 6.91
CA ALA A 196 -22.96 -2.52 6.76
C ALA A 196 -23.48 -1.24 7.43
N GLU A 197 -22.70 -0.67 8.33
CA GLU A 197 -23.03 0.56 9.04
C GLU A 197 -22.49 1.77 8.28
N ASN A 198 -23.40 2.46 7.60
CA ASN A 198 -23.22 3.79 6.99
C ASN A 198 -23.03 4.90 8.05
N ASN A 199 -22.44 4.59 9.21
CA ASN A 199 -22.24 5.54 10.28
C ASN A 199 -21.05 6.45 9.95
N LEU A 200 -21.31 7.75 9.98
CA LEU A 200 -20.34 8.82 9.81
C LEU A 200 -19.04 8.60 10.61
N TYR A 201 -19.11 7.95 11.78
CA TYR A 201 -17.94 7.65 12.61
C TYR A 201 -16.95 6.71 11.91
N TYR A 202 -17.42 5.55 11.44
CA TYR A 202 -16.60 4.59 10.70
C TYR A 202 -16.08 5.19 9.40
N ILE A 203 -16.93 5.96 8.72
CA ILE A 203 -16.57 6.66 7.48
C ILE A 203 -15.41 7.62 7.69
N SER A 204 -15.50 8.44 8.74
CA SER A 204 -14.49 9.45 9.04
C SER A 204 -13.20 8.81 9.55
N PHE A 205 -13.31 7.76 10.36
CA PHE A 205 -12.16 7.05 10.90
C PHE A 205 -11.40 6.28 9.81
N LEU A 206 -12.07 5.36 9.11
CA LEU A 206 -11.44 4.53 8.07
C LEU A 206 -11.05 5.35 6.84
N GLY A 207 -11.86 6.36 6.49
CA GLY A 207 -11.56 7.24 5.37
C GLY A 207 -10.29 8.07 5.58
N GLY A 208 -9.95 8.46 6.82
CA GLY A 208 -8.67 9.13 7.07
C GLY A 208 -7.44 8.22 6.93
N PHE A 209 -7.57 6.92 7.24
CA PHE A 209 -6.54 5.92 6.89
C PHE A 209 -6.46 5.70 5.38
N ALA A 210 -7.59 5.68 4.67
CA ALA A 210 -7.65 5.48 3.23
C ALA A 210 -7.11 6.68 2.45
N HIS A 211 -7.72 7.85 2.61
CA HIS A 211 -7.29 9.07 1.95
C HIS A 211 -7.94 10.26 2.65
N SER A 212 -7.18 10.96 3.48
CA SER A 212 -7.70 12.08 4.27
C SER A 212 -8.31 13.18 3.41
N GLU A 213 -7.71 13.50 2.27
CA GLU A 213 -8.15 14.56 1.35
C GLU A 213 -9.46 14.19 0.65
N ALA A 214 -9.52 12.99 0.03
CA ALA A 214 -10.73 12.52 -0.64
C ALA A 214 -11.89 12.36 0.35
N THR A 215 -11.62 11.78 1.52
CA THR A 215 -12.63 11.61 2.57
C THR A 215 -13.14 12.94 3.08
N THR A 216 -12.25 13.91 3.32
CA THR A 216 -12.66 15.27 3.75
C THR A 216 -13.58 15.93 2.72
N LEU A 217 -13.24 15.78 1.44
CA LEU A 217 -14.02 16.34 0.34
C LEU A 217 -15.40 15.67 0.23
N GLU A 218 -15.49 14.34 0.31
CA GLU A 218 -16.78 13.63 0.27
C GLU A 218 -17.63 13.95 1.50
N LEU A 219 -17.04 13.98 2.69
CA LEU A 219 -17.73 14.41 3.92
C LEU A 219 -18.28 15.83 3.81
N ALA A 220 -17.52 16.76 3.21
CA ALA A 220 -17.98 18.13 2.99
C ALA A 220 -19.16 18.20 2.00
N LYS A 221 -19.10 17.45 0.90
CA LYS A 221 -20.18 17.38 -0.11
C LYS A 221 -21.50 16.89 0.48
N VAL A 222 -21.45 15.85 1.32
CA VAL A 222 -22.65 15.31 1.97
C VAL A 222 -23.12 16.14 3.16
N GLY A 223 -22.38 17.19 3.54
CA GLY A 223 -22.72 18.04 4.67
C GLY A 223 -22.52 17.37 6.02
N ALA A 224 -21.50 16.52 6.14
CA ALA A 224 -21.03 16.00 7.42
C ALA A 224 -20.69 17.14 8.40
N SER A 225 -20.65 16.87 9.70
CA SER A 225 -20.20 17.87 10.67
C SER A 225 -18.68 18.09 10.58
N SER A 226 -18.21 19.25 11.03
CA SER A 226 -16.78 19.56 11.09
C SER A 226 -16.00 18.62 12.01
N SER A 227 -16.65 18.03 13.02
CA SER A 227 -16.07 16.99 13.89
C SER A 227 -15.72 15.69 13.15
N SER A 228 -16.43 15.35 12.07
CA SER A 228 -16.10 14.20 11.22
C SER A 228 -14.78 14.43 10.48
N VAL A 229 -14.58 15.64 9.95
CA VAL A 229 -13.29 16.04 9.37
C VAL A 229 -12.18 16.09 10.44
N TRP A 230 -12.51 16.47 11.67
CA TRP A 230 -11.56 16.41 12.77
C TRP A 230 -11.11 14.97 13.06
N LEU A 231 -12.01 13.99 13.02
CA LEU A 231 -11.66 12.58 13.16
C LEU A 231 -10.80 12.05 11.99
N VAL A 232 -11.07 12.51 10.76
CA VAL A 232 -10.22 12.23 9.59
C VAL A 232 -8.79 12.74 9.80
N ILE A 233 -8.63 13.93 10.40
CA ILE A 233 -7.31 14.48 10.73
C ILE A 233 -6.59 13.57 11.74
N GLN A 234 -7.28 13.11 12.79
CA GLN A 234 -6.63 12.26 13.81
C GLN A 234 -6.18 10.92 13.25
N THR A 235 -7.00 10.28 12.41
CA THR A 235 -6.62 9.01 11.78
C THR A 235 -5.50 9.16 10.75
N MET A 236 -5.44 10.29 10.04
CA MET A 236 -4.29 10.65 9.21
C MET A 236 -3.01 10.76 10.05
N LEU A 237 -3.08 11.40 11.23
CA LEU A 237 -1.94 11.52 12.15
C LEU A 237 -1.51 10.15 12.71
N ILE A 238 -2.45 9.27 13.07
CA ILE A 238 -2.12 7.90 13.47
C ILE A 238 -1.42 7.15 12.33
N ARG A 239 -1.93 7.28 11.10
CA ARG A 239 -1.35 6.62 9.92
C ARG A 239 0.13 6.99 9.73
N MET A 240 0.53 8.20 10.12
CA MET A 240 1.91 8.65 10.04
C MET A 240 2.88 7.80 10.89
N LEU A 241 2.43 7.25 12.02
CA LEU A 241 3.28 6.37 12.83
C LEU A 241 3.73 5.12 12.04
N PHE A 242 2.90 4.59 11.14
CA PHE A 242 3.30 3.45 10.29
C PHE A 242 4.38 3.83 9.27
N ILE A 243 4.35 5.08 8.77
CA ILE A 243 5.37 5.59 7.84
C ILE A 243 6.70 5.71 8.58
N LEU A 244 6.70 6.27 9.80
CA LEU A 244 7.91 6.39 10.61
C LEU A 244 8.44 5.04 11.06
N LEU A 245 7.57 4.12 11.48
CA LEU A 245 7.97 2.78 11.93
C LEU A 245 8.82 2.04 10.89
N LEU A 246 8.52 2.22 9.61
CA LEU A 246 9.22 1.57 8.50
C LEU A 246 10.33 2.42 7.87
N GLY A 247 10.19 3.75 7.90
CA GLY A 247 11.10 4.66 7.23
C GLY A 247 12.17 5.29 8.11
N ALA A 248 11.88 5.51 9.39
CA ALA A 248 12.77 6.17 10.34
C ALA A 248 12.37 5.77 11.77
N ILE A 249 12.75 4.54 12.17
CA ILE A 249 12.37 3.95 13.47
C ILE A 249 12.81 4.80 14.67
N ASP A 250 13.96 5.49 14.57
CA ASP A 250 14.43 6.35 15.66
C ASP A 250 13.50 7.57 15.83
N LEU A 251 13.05 8.17 14.72
CA LEU A 251 12.05 9.24 14.76
C LEU A 251 10.68 8.75 15.23
N PHE A 252 10.32 7.50 14.94
CA PHE A 252 9.05 6.93 15.42
C PHE A 252 8.94 7.03 16.94
N TRP A 253 9.99 6.65 17.68
CA TRP A 253 9.99 6.71 19.14
C TRP A 253 9.92 8.13 19.67
N LEU A 254 10.64 9.05 19.04
CA LEU A 254 10.66 10.46 19.43
C LEU A 254 9.33 11.17 19.13
N PHE A 255 8.64 10.78 18.06
CA PHE A 255 7.38 11.39 17.61
C PHE A 255 6.13 10.65 18.12
N LEU A 256 6.30 9.61 18.93
CA LEU A 256 5.20 8.86 19.55
C LEU A 256 4.39 9.74 20.51
N LEU A 257 5.07 10.49 21.39
CA LEU A 257 4.42 11.35 22.38
C LEU A 257 3.55 12.44 21.71
N PRO A 258 4.03 13.19 20.69
CA PRO A 258 3.22 14.18 20.00
C PRO A 258 1.97 13.62 19.35
N ILE A 259 2.10 12.48 18.68
CA ILE A 259 0.95 11.83 18.03
C ILE A 259 -0.04 11.31 19.06
N ILE A 260 0.40 10.62 20.12
CA ILE A 260 -0.51 10.08 21.15
C ILE A 260 -1.28 11.21 21.83
N MET A 261 -0.61 12.29 22.24
CA MET A 261 -1.27 13.41 22.90
C MET A 261 -2.31 14.07 21.99
N THR A 262 -1.94 14.36 20.75
CA THR A 262 -2.81 15.04 19.79
C THR A 262 -4.00 14.16 19.41
N THR A 263 -3.75 12.90 19.08
CA THR A 263 -4.79 11.98 18.59
C THR A 263 -5.72 11.52 19.69
N SER A 264 -5.24 11.33 20.93
CA SER A 264 -6.12 10.98 22.06
C SER A 264 -7.15 12.08 22.31
N ILE A 265 -6.71 13.34 22.42
CA ILE A 265 -7.60 14.48 22.63
C ILE A 265 -8.56 14.64 21.45
N GLY A 266 -8.04 14.57 20.22
CA GLY A 266 -8.86 14.74 19.02
C GLY A 266 -9.88 13.63 18.80
N ILE A 267 -9.53 12.37 19.09
CA ILE A 267 -10.45 11.22 18.94
C ILE A 267 -11.53 11.28 20.00
N ILE A 268 -11.17 11.48 21.27
CA ILE A 268 -12.14 11.59 22.37
C ILE A 268 -13.09 12.76 22.08
N GLY A 269 -12.54 13.93 21.75
CA GLY A 269 -13.35 15.11 21.42
C GLY A 269 -14.25 14.90 20.20
N SER A 270 -13.76 14.23 19.15
CA SER A 270 -14.56 13.91 17.97
C SER A 270 -15.67 12.92 18.30
N PHE A 271 -15.40 11.87 19.08
CA PHE A 271 -16.38 10.86 19.49
C PHE A 271 -17.50 11.47 20.31
N MET A 272 -17.16 12.25 21.34
CA MET A 272 -18.15 12.91 22.20
C MET A 272 -19.10 13.81 21.40
N ILE A 273 -18.63 14.48 20.35
CA ILE A 273 -19.45 15.37 19.52
C ILE A 273 -20.27 14.59 18.48
N LEU A 274 -19.80 13.41 18.06
CA LEU A 274 -20.44 12.58 17.04
C LEU A 274 -21.43 11.57 17.61
N GLN A 275 -21.29 11.20 18.90
CA GLN A 275 -22.17 10.24 19.57
C GLN A 275 -23.65 10.65 19.52
N ASP A 276 -23.92 11.96 19.62
CA ASP A 276 -25.28 12.50 19.59
C ASP A 276 -25.83 12.73 18.16
N LYS A 277 -25.01 12.51 17.13
CA LYS A 277 -25.37 12.77 15.73
C LYS A 277 -25.60 11.44 15.00
N GLN A 278 -26.83 10.94 15.08
CA GLN A 278 -27.30 9.85 14.23
C GLN A 278 -27.48 10.35 12.80
N THR A 279 -26.39 10.48 12.06
CA THR A 279 -26.43 10.71 10.62
C THR A 279 -25.78 9.52 9.93
N SER A 280 -26.63 8.64 9.40
CA SER A 280 -26.20 7.63 8.44
C SER A 280 -26.05 8.27 7.07
N PHE A 281 -24.98 7.94 6.35
CA PHE A 281 -24.73 8.43 5.00
C PHE A 281 -24.43 7.29 4.05
N GLU A 282 -25.17 7.25 2.94
CA GLU A 282 -24.81 6.37 1.83
C GLU A 282 -23.62 6.96 1.08
N LEU A 283 -22.48 6.30 1.19
CA LEU A 283 -21.31 6.62 0.38
C LEU A 283 -21.45 6.01 -1.01
N GLU A 284 -22.18 6.71 -1.88
CA GLU A 284 -22.29 6.30 -3.29
C GLU A 284 -20.97 6.51 -4.07
N SER A 285 -20.04 7.31 -3.55
CA SER A 285 -18.98 7.94 -4.35
C SER A 285 -17.54 7.84 -3.81
N ILE A 286 -17.24 7.00 -2.80
CA ILE A 286 -15.82 6.78 -2.46
C ILE A 286 -15.17 6.03 -3.61
N GLU A 287 -14.43 6.79 -4.43
CA GLU A 287 -13.64 6.26 -5.52
C GLU A 287 -12.63 5.25 -4.97
N ASN A 288 -12.44 4.16 -5.71
CA ASN A 288 -11.40 3.19 -5.38
C ASN A 288 -10.04 3.93 -5.31
N PRO A 289 -9.37 3.96 -4.14
CA PRO A 289 -8.11 4.67 -3.97
C PRO A 289 -6.97 4.07 -4.80
N LEU A 290 -7.19 2.88 -5.36
CA LEU A 290 -6.30 2.19 -6.29
C LEU A 290 -6.70 2.33 -7.74
N SER A 291 -7.72 3.14 -8.08
CA SER A 291 -7.91 3.51 -9.48
C SER A 291 -6.60 4.08 -10.02
N LEU A 292 -6.21 3.73 -11.25
CA LEU A 292 -4.96 4.21 -11.88
C LEU A 292 -4.74 5.71 -11.65
N ARG A 293 -5.79 6.53 -11.80
CA ARG A 293 -5.73 7.98 -11.55
C ARG A 293 -5.36 8.33 -10.10
N GLY A 294 -6.00 7.69 -9.12
CA GLY A 294 -5.72 7.87 -7.69
C GLY A 294 -4.32 7.37 -7.32
N ALA A 295 -3.89 6.24 -7.88
CA ALA A 295 -2.54 5.70 -7.72
C ALA A 295 -1.48 6.63 -8.31
N PHE A 296 -1.68 7.18 -9.52
CA PHE A 296 -0.74 8.11 -10.16
C PHE A 296 -0.62 9.45 -9.41
N LEU A 297 -1.73 10.08 -9.02
CA LEU A 297 -1.69 11.32 -8.22
C LEU A 297 -0.97 11.11 -6.90
N PHE A 298 -1.27 9.99 -6.24
CA PHE A 298 -0.65 9.63 -4.99
C PHE A 298 0.86 9.37 -5.19
N THR A 299 1.23 8.47 -6.10
CA THR A 299 2.63 8.17 -6.44
C THR A 299 3.41 9.43 -6.83
N GLY A 300 2.80 10.34 -7.60
CA GLY A 300 3.42 11.59 -8.00
C GLY A 300 3.82 12.47 -6.81
N THR A 301 2.99 12.55 -5.76
CA THR A 301 3.34 13.36 -4.57
C THR A 301 4.51 12.78 -3.77
N TYR A 302 4.61 11.44 -3.69
CA TYR A 302 5.70 10.76 -2.98
C TYR A 302 6.98 10.74 -3.80
N LEU A 303 6.88 10.54 -5.12
CA LEU A 303 8.02 10.70 -6.02
C LEU A 303 8.57 12.13 -5.95
N LEU A 304 7.70 13.14 -5.94
CA LEU A 304 8.12 14.52 -5.75
C LEU A 304 8.88 14.68 -4.43
N ALA A 305 8.37 14.14 -3.32
CA ALA A 305 9.07 14.19 -2.04
C ALA A 305 10.48 13.58 -2.13
N VAL A 306 10.61 12.40 -2.75
CA VAL A 306 11.89 11.71 -2.95
C VAL A 306 12.83 12.50 -3.86
N PHE A 307 12.35 12.97 -5.01
CA PHE A 307 13.14 13.78 -5.94
C PHE A 307 13.61 15.09 -5.30
N VAL A 308 12.77 15.72 -4.47
CA VAL A 308 13.15 16.90 -3.71
C VAL A 308 14.22 16.56 -2.67
N THR A 309 14.10 15.46 -1.92
CA THR A 309 15.18 15.04 -0.99
C THR A 309 16.49 14.80 -1.73
N LEU A 310 16.48 14.03 -2.82
CA LEU A 310 17.67 13.72 -3.63
C LEU A 310 18.28 14.99 -4.26
N GLY A 311 17.43 15.89 -4.74
CA GLY A 311 17.85 17.18 -5.29
C GLY A 311 18.50 18.06 -4.22
N LEU A 312 17.94 18.13 -3.02
CA LEU A 312 18.51 18.92 -1.92
C LEU A 312 19.84 18.36 -1.45
N GLU A 313 19.98 17.03 -1.38
CA GLU A 313 21.24 16.40 -1.01
C GLU A 313 22.34 16.70 -2.02
N THR A 314 22.06 16.51 -3.31
CA THR A 314 23.03 16.82 -4.37
C THR A 314 23.41 18.30 -4.37
N LEU A 315 22.46 19.21 -4.20
CA LEU A 315 22.72 20.65 -4.05
C LEU A 315 23.56 20.96 -2.80
N THR A 316 23.30 20.30 -1.68
CA THR A 316 24.02 20.50 -0.41
C THR A 316 25.46 20.03 -0.50
N ILE A 317 25.69 18.89 -1.17
CA ILE A 317 27.03 18.32 -1.35
C ILE A 317 27.85 19.11 -2.38
N GLN A 318 27.24 19.57 -3.48
CA GLN A 318 27.98 20.12 -4.62
C GLN A 318 28.06 21.65 -4.66
N LEU A 319 27.08 22.37 -4.10
CA LEU A 319 26.93 23.81 -4.37
C LEU A 319 27.00 24.66 -3.10
N PHE A 320 26.17 24.41 -2.07
CA PHE A 320 26.16 25.20 -0.81
C PHE A 320 25.47 24.45 0.34
N THR A 321 25.92 24.65 1.59
CA THR A 321 25.16 24.22 2.78
C THR A 321 23.85 24.99 2.87
N LEU A 322 22.72 24.32 2.66
CA LEU A 322 21.39 24.93 2.77
C LEU A 322 21.03 25.17 4.23
N ASP A 323 20.47 26.35 4.51
CA ASP A 323 19.93 26.70 5.82
C ASP A 323 18.70 25.82 6.14
N ILE A 324 18.57 25.43 7.41
CA ILE A 324 17.51 24.54 7.90
C ILE A 324 16.11 25.09 7.61
N TYR A 325 15.95 26.41 7.54
CA TYR A 325 14.67 27.05 7.22
C TYR A 325 14.12 26.64 5.85
N TRP A 326 14.97 26.32 4.87
CA TRP A 326 14.50 25.84 3.57
C TRP A 326 13.83 24.47 3.68
N TYR A 327 14.38 23.58 4.51
CA TYR A 327 13.78 22.27 4.77
C TYR A 327 12.42 22.40 5.46
N TYR A 328 12.25 23.38 6.36
CA TYR A 328 10.96 23.69 6.98
C TYR A 328 9.93 24.19 5.96
N ILE A 329 10.32 25.10 5.06
CA ILE A 329 9.44 25.61 4.00
C ILE A 329 9.03 24.48 3.05
N ILE A 330 9.98 23.63 2.66
CA ILE A 330 9.70 22.50 1.77
C ILE A 330 8.79 21.48 2.44
N ALA A 331 9.03 21.14 3.71
CA ALA A 331 8.16 20.26 4.48
C ALA A 331 6.73 20.83 4.56
N PHE A 332 6.58 22.14 4.76
CA PHE A 332 5.29 22.83 4.74
C PHE A 332 4.60 22.73 3.37
N LEU A 333 5.30 23.05 2.28
CA LEU A 333 4.75 23.02 0.92
C LEU A 333 4.34 21.61 0.50
N ILE A 334 5.17 20.60 0.76
CA ILE A 334 4.81 19.19 0.50
C ILE A 334 3.64 18.79 1.41
N GLY A 335 3.60 19.27 2.65
CA GLY A 335 2.52 19.01 3.60
C GLY A 335 1.17 19.55 3.12
N LEU A 336 1.16 20.73 2.49
CA LEU A 336 -0.03 21.26 1.82
C LEU A 336 -0.53 20.33 0.71
N LEU A 337 0.34 19.55 0.06
CA LEU A 337 -0.09 18.56 -0.94
C LEU A 337 -0.59 17.27 -0.26
N SER A 338 0.19 16.71 0.66
CA SER A 338 -0.10 15.45 1.34
C SER A 338 0.70 15.31 2.62
N GLY A 339 0.00 15.01 3.72
CA GLY A 339 0.65 14.74 5.01
C GLY A 339 1.63 13.57 4.94
N GLY A 340 1.28 12.50 4.22
CA GLY A 340 2.16 11.34 4.09
C GLY A 340 3.37 11.56 3.16
N ALA A 341 3.28 12.48 2.18
CA ALA A 341 4.43 12.83 1.34
C ALA A 341 5.44 13.68 2.13
N SER A 342 4.97 14.65 2.91
CA SER A 342 5.83 15.49 3.77
C SER A 342 6.54 14.68 4.85
N SER A 343 5.79 13.72 5.38
CA SER A 343 6.27 12.69 6.29
C SER A 343 7.38 11.83 5.70
N LEU A 344 7.19 11.32 4.47
CA LEU A 344 8.22 10.58 3.76
C LEU A 344 9.46 11.46 3.53
N PHE A 345 9.26 12.69 3.05
CA PHE A 345 10.34 13.66 2.85
C PHE A 345 11.20 13.86 4.11
N THR A 346 10.56 13.93 5.27
CA THR A 346 11.28 14.10 6.54
C THR A 346 11.97 12.80 6.98
N ALA A 347 11.32 11.65 6.81
CA ALA A 347 11.91 10.35 7.11
C ALA A 347 13.14 10.06 6.24
N THR A 348 13.14 10.46 4.96
CA THR A 348 14.27 10.30 4.05
C THR A 348 15.38 11.34 4.27
N ALA A 349 15.03 12.55 4.71
CA ALA A 349 16.02 13.58 5.04
C ALA A 349 16.72 13.33 6.38
N PHE A 350 16.08 12.60 7.29
CA PHE A 350 16.60 12.33 8.63
C PHE A 350 17.88 11.48 8.61
N GLY A 351 18.86 11.90 9.40
CA GLY A 351 20.15 11.21 9.52
C GLY A 351 21.13 11.50 8.38
N ILE A 352 20.67 12.12 7.29
CA ILE A 352 21.47 12.51 6.13
C ILE A 352 21.57 14.03 6.04
N LEU A 353 20.43 14.71 5.97
CA LEU A 353 20.32 16.15 5.75
C LEU A 353 19.98 16.92 7.03
N VAL A 354 19.26 16.27 7.95
CA VAL A 354 18.77 16.91 9.19
C VAL A 354 18.94 16.01 10.40
N ASN A 355 19.19 16.64 11.56
CA ASN A 355 19.25 15.97 12.85
C ASN A 355 17.84 15.63 13.38
N ALA A 356 17.77 14.91 14.50
CA ALA A 356 16.52 14.47 15.09
C ALA A 356 15.59 15.63 15.50
N GLY A 357 16.11 16.67 16.16
CA GLY A 357 15.30 17.81 16.61
C GLY A 357 14.64 18.55 15.45
N ASN A 358 15.42 18.80 14.38
CA ASN A 358 14.92 19.46 13.18
C ASN A 358 13.94 18.59 12.40
N ALA A 359 14.17 17.27 12.35
CA ALA A 359 13.21 16.35 11.76
C ALA A 359 11.86 16.37 12.49
N LEU A 360 11.83 16.42 13.84
CA LEU A 360 10.56 16.53 14.58
C LEU A 360 9.81 17.84 14.26
N ILE A 361 10.54 18.95 14.10
CA ILE A 361 9.97 20.23 13.69
C ILE A 361 9.43 20.14 12.26
N MET A 362 10.18 19.56 11.32
CA MET A 362 9.73 19.34 9.95
C MET A 362 8.45 18.49 9.89
N LEU A 363 8.38 17.40 10.66
CA LEU A 363 7.18 16.57 10.79
C LEU A 363 5.99 17.39 11.26
N THR A 364 6.19 18.19 12.31
CA THR A 364 5.14 19.04 12.89
C THR A 364 4.65 20.08 11.90
N ILE A 365 5.55 20.76 11.21
CA ILE A 365 5.24 21.77 10.20
C ILE A 365 4.48 21.13 9.03
N GLY A 366 4.98 20.01 8.51
CA GLY A 366 4.38 19.28 7.41
C GLY A 366 2.98 18.76 7.71
N LEU A 367 2.80 18.15 8.89
CA LEU A 367 1.48 17.67 9.33
C LEU A 367 0.52 18.80 9.69
N SER A 368 1.03 19.93 10.19
CA SER A 368 0.23 21.14 10.40
C SER A 368 -0.27 21.70 9.07
N ALA A 369 0.60 21.79 8.06
CA ALA A 369 0.21 22.18 6.71
C ALA A 369 -0.84 21.24 6.12
N ALA A 370 -0.63 19.93 6.27
CA ALA A 370 -1.59 18.92 5.83
C ALA A 370 -2.94 19.08 6.53
N THR A 371 -2.94 19.43 7.82
CA THR A 371 -4.14 19.67 8.61
C THR A 371 -4.86 20.95 8.16
N ILE A 372 -4.13 22.03 7.91
CA ILE A 372 -4.66 23.28 7.35
C ILE A 372 -5.32 23.04 5.98
N ASN A 373 -4.75 22.17 5.14
CA ASN A 373 -5.32 21.86 3.84
C ASN A 373 -6.77 21.33 3.91
N LYS A 374 -7.15 20.68 5.02
CA LYS A 374 -8.52 20.13 5.20
C LYS A 374 -9.56 21.25 5.32
N LEU A 375 -9.16 22.43 5.80
CA LEU A 375 -10.01 23.62 5.81
C LEU A 375 -10.37 24.05 4.38
N PHE A 376 -9.39 24.09 3.48
CA PHE A 376 -9.61 24.49 2.08
C PHE A 376 -10.54 23.51 1.35
N TYR A 377 -10.28 22.20 1.44
CA TYR A 377 -11.14 21.19 0.81
C TYR A 377 -12.55 21.23 1.38
N SER A 378 -12.69 21.31 2.70
CA SER A 378 -14.00 21.30 3.33
C SER A 378 -14.84 22.51 2.95
N ILE A 379 -14.26 23.71 2.95
CA ILE A 379 -15.00 24.94 2.68
C ILE A 379 -15.40 25.05 1.21
N ARG A 380 -14.55 24.56 0.29
CA ARG A 380 -14.80 24.64 -1.15
C ARG A 380 -15.95 23.73 -1.60
N TYR A 381 -16.06 22.55 -0.99
CA TYR A 381 -17.05 21.54 -1.37
C TYR A 381 -18.20 21.39 -0.39
N LEU A 382 -18.30 22.28 0.61
CA LEU A 382 -19.36 22.23 1.62
C LEU A 382 -20.75 22.29 0.96
N ASN A 383 -21.63 21.37 1.37
CA ASN A 383 -23.04 21.39 0.98
C ASN A 383 -23.66 22.79 1.21
N LYS A 384 -24.35 23.32 0.20
CA LYS A 384 -24.99 24.65 0.22
C LYS A 384 -26.01 24.82 1.34
N GLU A 385 -26.63 23.73 1.80
CA GLU A 385 -27.62 23.74 2.89
C GLU A 385 -27.00 23.97 4.27
N LYS A 386 -25.68 23.79 4.42
CA LYS A 386 -24.99 24.03 5.71
C LYS A 386 -24.65 25.49 5.91
N ASN A 387 -24.78 25.94 7.15
CA ASN A 387 -24.27 27.24 7.57
C ASN A 387 -22.73 27.26 7.51
N LYS A 388 -22.21 27.79 6.40
CA LYS A 388 -20.78 27.89 6.10
C LYS A 388 -19.99 28.60 7.20
N LYS A 389 -20.51 29.70 7.74
CA LYS A 389 -19.83 30.48 8.79
C LYS A 389 -19.63 29.66 10.06
N LYS A 390 -20.68 28.98 10.53
CA LYS A 390 -20.62 28.12 11.72
C LYS A 390 -19.70 26.92 11.50
N TYR A 391 -19.82 26.26 10.35
CA TYR A 391 -18.97 25.12 10.00
C TYR A 391 -17.49 25.50 9.98
N THR A 392 -17.14 26.58 9.28
CA THR A 392 -15.76 27.07 9.18
C THR A 392 -15.19 27.44 10.55
N LEU A 393 -15.96 28.12 11.40
CA LEU A 393 -15.52 28.49 12.74
C LEU A 393 -15.18 27.26 13.59
N HIS A 394 -16.06 26.26 13.61
CA HIS A 394 -15.83 25.02 14.36
C HIS A 394 -14.62 24.25 13.82
N LEU A 395 -14.51 24.10 12.49
CA LEU A 395 -13.39 23.38 11.88
C LEU A 395 -12.06 24.10 12.15
N PHE A 396 -12.03 25.43 12.05
CA PHE A 396 -10.86 26.23 12.38
C PHE A 396 -10.44 26.02 13.84
N PHE A 397 -11.40 26.01 14.77
CA PHE A 397 -11.13 25.75 16.19
C PHE A 397 -10.52 24.36 16.41
N TYR A 398 -11.05 23.32 15.76
CA TYR A 398 -10.50 21.95 15.85
C TYR A 398 -9.09 21.84 15.26
N ILE A 399 -8.84 22.50 14.11
CA ILE A 399 -7.52 22.55 13.48
C ILE A 399 -6.52 23.28 14.39
N PHE A 400 -6.93 24.41 14.96
CA PHE A 400 -6.10 25.18 15.89
C PHE A 400 -5.70 24.33 17.10
N ILE A 401 -6.66 23.67 17.76
CA ILE A 401 -6.39 22.76 18.87
C ILE A 401 -5.39 21.67 18.46
N THR A 402 -5.62 21.03 17.31
CA THR A 402 -4.76 19.94 16.82
C THR A 402 -3.32 20.42 16.61
N ILE A 403 -3.14 21.56 15.94
CA ILE A 403 -1.81 22.12 15.65
C ILE A 403 -1.13 22.60 16.93
N SER A 404 -1.86 23.25 17.84
CA SER A 404 -1.31 23.72 19.11
C SER A 404 -0.81 22.55 19.96
N ILE A 405 -1.61 21.49 20.11
CA ILE A 405 -1.19 20.30 20.88
C ILE A 405 0.00 19.63 20.19
N LEU A 406 -0.04 19.46 18.88
CA LEU A 406 1.06 18.84 18.13
C LEU A 406 2.37 19.62 18.29
N ALA A 407 2.32 20.96 18.18
CA ALA A 407 3.49 21.81 18.34
C ALA A 407 4.05 21.78 19.78
N ILE A 408 3.17 21.92 20.78
CA ILE A 408 3.57 21.90 22.20
C ILE A 408 4.17 20.55 22.57
N SER A 409 3.52 19.45 22.19
CA SER A 409 3.99 18.10 22.50
C SER A 409 5.28 17.74 21.77
N THR A 410 5.48 18.27 20.56
CA THR A 410 6.76 18.15 19.84
C THR A 410 7.86 18.89 20.56
N TRP A 411 7.61 20.13 20.98
CA TRP A 411 8.57 20.89 21.77
C TRP A 411 8.92 20.18 23.09
N ILE A 412 7.93 19.63 23.78
CA ILE A 412 8.14 18.79 24.97
C ILE A 412 9.05 17.60 24.64
N SER A 413 8.83 16.92 23.51
CA SER A 413 9.65 15.78 23.11
C SER A 413 11.11 16.19 22.84
N ILE A 414 11.33 17.31 22.15
CA ILE A 414 12.67 17.86 21.91
C ILE A 414 13.40 18.14 23.24
N VAL A 415 12.71 18.77 24.20
CA VAL A 415 13.28 19.09 25.52
C VAL A 415 13.54 17.83 26.33
N LEU A 416 12.58 16.90 26.40
CA LEU A 416 12.69 15.66 27.17
C LEU A 416 13.85 14.77 26.71
N PHE A 417 14.08 14.70 25.40
CA PHE A 417 15.15 13.88 24.82
C PHE A 417 16.45 14.67 24.59
N GLY A 418 16.52 15.95 24.98
CA GLY A 418 17.73 16.78 24.86
C GLY A 418 18.21 16.95 23.42
N LEU A 419 17.29 17.03 22.46
CA LEU A 419 17.63 17.06 21.03
C LEU A 419 18.10 18.46 20.60
N SER A 420 19.17 18.52 19.79
CA SER A 420 19.61 19.77 19.18
C SER A 420 18.71 20.17 18.01
N VAL A 421 18.44 21.47 17.90
CA VAL A 421 17.66 22.10 16.82
C VAL A 421 18.51 23.10 16.02
N PHE A 422 19.64 23.52 16.59
CA PHE A 422 20.63 24.40 15.97
C PHE A 422 22.00 23.76 16.01
#